data_AF-A0A7X8YVJ4-F1
#
_entry.id   AF-A0A7X8YVJ4-F1
#
_cell.length_a   1.000
_cell.length_b   1.000
_cell.length_c   1.000
_cell.angle_alpha   90.00
_cell.angle_beta   90.00
_cell.angle_gamma   90.00
#
_symmetry.space_group_name_H-M   'P 1'
#
loop_
_entity.id
_entity.type
_entity.pdbx_description
1 polymer ?
#
loop_
_entity_poly.entity_id
_entity_poly.type
_entity_poly.pdbx_seq_one_letter_code
_entity_poly.pdbx_strand_id
1 'polypeptide(L)' 'MEMLSVGDKAPFFKAAGSEGEVDLAALLESKPVVLYFFPRALTPG' A
#
# COMPACT_ATOMS: atom_id res chain seq x y z
N MET A 1 3.18 -16.82 8.08
CA MET A 1 2.78 -15.46 7.66
C MET A 1 3.12 -14.56 8.81
N GLU A 2 4.10 -13.66 8.67
CA GLU A 2 4.41 -12.73 9.76
C GLU A 2 3.40 -11.59 9.76
N MET A 3 2.92 -11.26 10.96
CA MET A 3 2.07 -10.10 11.19
C MET A 3 2.96 -8.88 11.30
N LEU A 4 2.65 -7.81 10.57
CA LEU A 4 3.40 -6.55 10.67
C LEU A 4 3.24 -5.93 12.06
N SER A 5 4.36 -5.43 12.60
CA SER A 5 4.44 -4.71 13.86
C SER A 5 4.96 -3.28 13.65
N VAL A 6 4.72 -2.41 14.63
CA VAL A 6 5.22 -1.03 14.59
C VAL A 6 6.76 -1.04 14.62
N GLY A 7 7.36 -0.30 13.70
CA GLY A 7 8.82 -0.22 13.53
C GLY A 7 9.36 -1.19 12.47
N ASP A 8 8.56 -2.15 12.03
CA ASP A 8 8.94 -3.03 10.92
C ASP A 8 9.03 -2.22 9.62
N LYS A 9 9.97 -2.62 8.76
CA LYS A 9 9.99 -2.11 7.39
C LYS A 9 8.77 -2.64 6.65
N ALA A 10 8.02 -1.75 6.00
CA ALA A 10 6.91 -2.13 5.15
C ALA A 10 7.40 -3.08 4.02
N PRO A 11 6.72 -4.22 3.77
CA PRO A 11 7.09 -5.11 2.69
C PRO A 11 6.91 -4.40 1.34
N PHE A 12 7.96 -4.37 0.53
CA PHE A 12 7.86 -3.82 -0.81
C PHE A 12 6.94 -4.68 -1.67
N PHE A 13 6.10 -4.00 -2.46
CA PHE A 13 5.18 -4.62 -3.38
C PHE A 13 5.12 -3.84 -4.68
N LYS A 14 4.69 -4.56 -5.73
CA LYS A 14 4.21 -3.98 -6.98
C LYS A 14 2.78 -4.46 -7.22
N ALA A 15 1.89 -3.55 -7.58
CA ALA A 15 0.49 -3.88 -7.82
C ALA A 15 -0.10 -3.01 -8.93
N ALA A 16 -1.11 -3.52 -9.63
CA ALA A 16 -1.91 -2.69 -10.52
C ALA A 16 -2.78 -1.72 -9.68
N GLY A 17 -2.59 -0.43 -9.89
CA GLY A 17 -3.41 0.65 -9.34
C GLY A 17 -4.40 1.20 -10.37
N SER A 18 -5.17 2.21 -9.96
CA SER A 18 -6.17 2.87 -10.81
C SER A 18 -5.58 3.69 -11.95
N GLU A 19 -4.35 4.18 -11.79
CA GLU A 19 -3.67 5.04 -12.76
C GLU A 19 -2.47 4.35 -13.44
N GLY A 20 -2.24 3.07 -13.13
CA GLY A 20 -1.08 2.32 -13.61
C GLY A 20 -0.46 1.46 -12.51
N GLU A 21 0.74 0.93 -12.76
CA GLU A 21 1.49 0.15 -11.77
C GLU A 21 1.91 1.03 -10.58
N VAL A 22 1.74 0.50 -9.38
CA VAL A 22 2.17 1.09 -8.12
C VAL A 22 3.36 0.29 -7.59
N ASP A 23 4.49 0.97 -7.40
CA ASP A 23 5.70 0.43 -6.76
C ASP A 23 5.94 1.16 -5.42
N LEU A 24 5.81 0.45 -4.30
CA LEU A 24 5.95 1.07 -2.97
C LEU A 24 7.36 1.63 -2.75
N ALA A 25 8.40 0.95 -3.23
CA ALA A 25 9.78 1.39 -3.00
C ALA A 25 10.05 2.74 -3.67
N ALA A 26 9.63 2.88 -4.93
CA ALA A 26 9.77 4.13 -5.67
C ALA A 26 8.96 5.29 -5.05
N LEU A 27 7.76 5.01 -4.54
CA LEU A 27 6.94 6.04 -3.90
C LEU A 27 7.57 6.58 -2.61
N LEU A 28 8.14 5.70 -1.79
CA LEU A 28 8.77 6.05 -0.52
C LEU A 28 10.03 6.91 -0.67
N GLU A 29 10.71 6.85 -1.83
CA GLU A 29 11.82 7.75 -2.14
C GLU A 29 11.37 9.22 -2.29
N SER A 30 10.11 9.43 -2.69
CA SER A 30 9.57 10.77 -2.95
C SER A 30 8.82 11.38 -1.77
N LYS A 31 8.07 10.57 -1.00
CA LYS A 31 7.24 11.05 0.11
C LYS A 31 6.78 9.93 1.03
N PRO A 32 6.37 10.26 2.28
CA PRO A 32 5.65 9.31 3.13
C PRO A 32 4.35 8.81 2.48
N VAL A 33 4.03 7.54 2.70
CA VAL A 33 2.85 6.85 2.13
C VAL A 33 1.98 6.30 3.24
N VAL A 34 0.66 6.48 3.12
CA VAL A 34 -0.34 5.81 3.96
C VAL A 34 -1.10 4.83 3.08
N LEU A 35 -1.02 3.54 3.41
CA LEU A 35 -1.75 2.47 2.75
C LEU A 35 -2.96 2.08 3.61
N TYR A 36 -4.13 1.95 3.00
CA TYR A 36 -5.33 1.45 3.64
C TYR A 36 -6.08 0.51 2.69
N PHE A 37 -6.87 -0.36 3.28
CA PHE A 37 -7.73 -1.30 2.55
C PHE A 37 -9.18 -1.01 2.90
N PHE A 38 -10.09 -1.27 1.95
CA PHE A 38 -11.53 -1.15 2.12
C PHE A 38 -12.21 -2.43 1.62
N PRO A 39 -13.40 -2.80 2.12
CA PRO A 39 -14.00 -4.10 1.86
C PRO A 39 -14.35 -4.31 0.37
N ARG A 40 -15.00 -3.32 -0.24
CA ARG A 40 -15.44 -3.37 -1.63
C ARG A 40 -15.77 -1.97 -2.17
N ALA A 41 -15.49 -1.77 -3.46
CA ALA A 41 -15.91 -0.56 -4.17
C ALA A 41 -17.44 -0.44 -4.27
N LEU A 42 -17.94 0.78 -4.43
CA LEU A 42 -19.36 1.11 -4.63
C LEU A 42 -20.28 0.62 -3.49
N THR A 43 -19.79 0.65 -2.26
CA THR A 43 -20.58 0.37 -1.05
C THR A 43 -20.58 1.60 -0.13
N PRO A 44 -21.68 1.87 0.60
CA PRO A 44 -21.77 3.02 1.49
C PRO A 44 -20.85 2.95 2.72
N GLY A 45 -20.24 1.78 2.96
CA GLY A 45 -19.51 1.46 4.19
C GLY A 45 -20.24 0.39 4.99
#